data_AF-A0A919HMX6-F1
#
_entry.id   AF-A0A919HMX6-F1
#
_cell.length_a   1.000
_cell.length_b   1.000
_cell.length_c   1.000
_cell.angle_alpha   90.00
_cell.angle_beta   90.00
_cell.angle_gamma   90.00
#
_symmetry.space_group_name_H-M   'P 1'
#
loop_
_entity.id
_entity.type
_entity.pdbx_description
1 polymer ?
#
loop_
_entity_poly.entity_id
_entity_poly.type
_entity_poly.pdbx_seq_one_letter_code
_entity_poly.pdbx_strand_id
1 'polypeptide(L)'
;MEEYRWSPSQFVFERFTPAAENNTAAKNAFYIELASSGQRLQVAADQTIAQVLQHAGVEVMLSCEQGMCGSCITGVLDGIPEHRDSVLTAEEKAGNDQITLLLFAGEIPASGFDL
;
A
#
# COMPACT_ATOMS: atom_id res chain seq x y z
N MET A 1 24.71 13.77 21.82
CA MET A 1 24.57 12.73 20.78
C MET A 1 25.85 11.91 20.58
N GLU A 2 27.00 12.33 21.14
CA GLU A 2 28.28 11.57 21.14
C GLU A 2 28.52 10.77 22.45
N GLU A 3 27.56 10.80 23.38
CA GLU A 3 27.71 10.28 24.75
C GLU A 3 27.10 8.87 24.94
N TYR A 4 26.19 8.48 24.04
CA TYR A 4 25.52 7.19 24.05
C TYR A 4 25.64 6.62 22.63
N ARG A 5 26.59 5.70 22.41
CA ARG A 5 26.92 5.12 21.08
C ARG A 5 25.81 4.18 20.57
N TRP A 6 24.60 4.69 20.37
CA TRP A 6 23.48 3.91 19.88
C TRP A 6 23.61 3.67 18.37
N SER A 7 23.45 2.41 17.95
CA SER A 7 23.33 2.06 16.54
C SER A 7 21.94 2.43 16.01
N PRO A 8 21.78 2.68 14.69
CA PRO A 8 20.48 3.00 14.10
C PRO A 8 19.38 1.97 14.43
N SER A 9 19.74 0.70 14.55
CA SER A 9 18.84 -0.40 14.94
C SER A 9 18.29 -0.32 16.37
N GLN A 10 18.81 0.57 17.20
CA GLN A 10 18.33 0.78 18.57
C GLN A 10 17.25 1.86 18.66
N PHE A 11 16.92 2.51 17.54
CA PHE A 11 15.83 3.47 17.45
C PHE A 11 14.59 2.82 16.85
N VAL A 12 13.48 2.88 17.58
CA VAL A 12 12.15 2.49 17.11
C VAL A 12 11.25 3.71 17.18
N PHE A 13 10.54 4.00 16.10
CA PHE A 13 9.60 5.10 16.04
C PHE A 13 8.21 4.58 15.70
N GLU A 14 7.21 5.13 16.37
CA GLU A 14 5.80 4.95 16.01
C GLU A 14 5.20 6.34 15.73
N ARG A 15 4.41 6.43 14.67
CA ARG A 15 3.67 7.64 14.32
C ARG A 15 2.28 7.56 14.92
N PHE A 16 1.83 8.63 15.57
CA PHE A 16 0.46 8.76 16.11
C PHE A 16 -0.46 9.58 15.20
N THR A 17 0.04 10.00 14.04
CA THR A 17 -0.71 10.75 13.03
C THR A 17 -0.23 10.27 11.66
N PRO A 18 -1.13 10.11 10.67
CA PRO A 18 -0.73 9.80 9.31
C PRO A 18 0.17 10.91 8.73
N ALA A 19 1.03 10.57 7.77
CA ALA A 19 1.71 11.59 6.99
C ALA A 19 0.70 12.49 6.29
N ALA A 20 1.04 13.77 6.14
CA ALA A 20 0.24 14.69 5.35
C ALA A 20 0.06 14.12 3.94
N GLU A 21 -1.18 14.15 3.43
CA GLU A 21 -1.47 13.72 2.08
C GLU A 21 -0.77 14.65 1.08
N ASN A 22 0.35 14.21 0.51
CA ASN A 22 0.94 14.86 -0.66
C ASN A 22 0.13 14.44 -1.89
N ASN A 23 -1.12 14.91 -1.98
CA ASN A 23 -2.12 14.55 -2.98
C ASN A 23 -1.87 15.29 -4.31
N THR A 24 -0.64 15.23 -4.83
CA THR A 24 -0.28 15.86 -6.11
C THR A 24 -0.50 14.95 -7.32
N ALA A 25 -0.62 13.64 -7.10
CA ALA A 25 -0.91 12.66 -8.15
C ALA A 25 -2.41 12.57 -8.44
N ALA A 26 -2.77 12.46 -9.72
CA ALA A 26 -4.16 12.30 -10.14
C ALA A 26 -4.72 10.95 -9.66
N LYS A 27 -5.89 10.98 -9.01
CA LYS A 27 -6.63 9.77 -8.64
C LYS A 27 -7.26 9.18 -9.89
N ASN A 28 -6.65 8.13 -10.45
CA ASN A 28 -7.16 7.40 -11.60
C ASN A 28 -7.72 6.04 -11.15
N ALA A 29 -8.69 5.50 -11.90
CA ALA A 29 -9.14 4.13 -11.68
C ALA A 29 -8.08 3.13 -12.17
N PHE A 30 -7.96 1.99 -11.49
CA PHE A 30 -7.05 0.90 -11.86
C PHE A 30 -7.70 -0.46 -11.57
N TYR A 31 -7.02 -1.55 -11.94
CA TYR A 31 -7.48 -2.91 -11.66
C TYR A 31 -6.48 -3.63 -10.76
N ILE A 32 -7.01 -4.50 -9.90
CA ILE A 32 -6.25 -5.49 -9.16
C ILE A 32 -6.72 -6.88 -9.57
N GLU A 33 -5.83 -7.86 -9.51
CA GLU A 33 -6.14 -9.26 -9.71
C GLU A 33 -5.80 -10.06 -8.46
N LEU A 34 -6.75 -10.85 -7.98
CA LEU A 34 -6.53 -11.71 -6.82
C LEU A 34 -5.88 -13.01 -7.28
N ALA A 35 -4.59 -13.17 -6.99
CA ALA A 35 -3.84 -14.36 -7.39
C ALA A 35 -4.46 -15.69 -6.95
N SER A 36 -5.17 -15.71 -5.82
CA SER A 36 -5.83 -16.91 -5.28
C SER A 36 -7.06 -17.35 -6.08
N SER A 37 -7.72 -16.44 -6.79
CA SER A 37 -9.00 -16.70 -7.48
C SER A 37 -9.00 -16.31 -8.96
N GLY A 38 -8.01 -15.55 -9.43
CA GLY A 38 -8.01 -14.89 -10.74
C GLY A 38 -9.05 -13.77 -10.87
N GLN A 39 -9.77 -13.42 -9.80
CA GLN A 39 -10.80 -12.39 -9.85
C GLN A 39 -10.15 -11.02 -10.09
N ARG A 40 -10.61 -10.34 -11.15
CA ARG A 40 -10.22 -8.95 -11.44
C ARG A 40 -11.25 -7.99 -10.87
N LEU A 41 -10.78 -7.01 -10.11
CA LEU A 41 -11.61 -5.99 -9.45
C LEU A 41 -11.14 -4.61 -9.87
N GLN A 42 -12.09 -3.75 -10.22
CA GLN A 42 -11.79 -2.35 -10.49
C GLN A 42 -11.74 -1.58 -9.18
N VAL A 43 -10.71 -0.77 -9.01
CA VAL A 43 -10.60 0.23 -7.95
C VAL A 43 -10.85 1.59 -8.55
N ALA A 44 -11.99 2.21 -8.21
CA ALA A 44 -12.31 3.55 -8.67
C ALA A 44 -11.38 4.60 -8.04
N ALA A 45 -11.29 5.77 -8.67
CA ALA A 45 -10.42 6.87 -8.23
C ALA A 45 -10.67 7.31 -6.77
N ASP A 46 -11.90 7.16 -6.30
CA ASP A 46 -12.37 7.54 -4.97
C ASP A 46 -12.48 6.34 -4.00
N GLN A 47 -11.98 5.17 -4.39
CA GLN A 47 -12.02 3.95 -3.58
C GLN A 47 -10.62 3.48 -3.18
N THR A 48 -10.52 2.92 -1.98
CA THR A 48 -9.33 2.17 -1.56
C THR A 48 -9.41 0.72 -2.02
N ILE A 49 -8.26 0.06 -2.12
CA ILE A 49 -8.19 -1.38 -2.36
C ILE A 49 -8.98 -2.14 -1.27
N ALA A 50 -8.84 -1.75 -0.01
CA ALA A 50 -9.56 -2.36 1.12
C ALA A 50 -11.09 -2.33 0.92
N GLN A 51 -11.64 -1.19 0.50
CA GLN A 51 -13.09 -1.07 0.24
C GLN A 51 -13.54 -2.01 -0.88
N VAL A 52 -12.78 -2.09 -1.97
CA VAL A 52 -13.09 -2.96 -3.11
C VAL A 52 -13.05 -4.45 -2.71
N LEU A 53 -12.04 -4.85 -1.93
CA LEU A 53 -11.92 -6.21 -1.41
C LEU A 53 -13.08 -6.57 -0.47
N GLN A 54 -13.44 -5.67 0.46
CA GLN A 54 -14.58 -5.87 1.36
C GLN A 54 -15.90 -5.99 0.60
N HIS A 55 -16.14 -5.15 -0.41
CA HIS A 55 -17.34 -5.26 -1.26
C HIS A 55 -17.39 -6.56 -2.07
N ALA A 56 -16.23 -7.11 -2.45
CA ALA A 56 -16.11 -8.40 -3.11
C ALA A 56 -16.22 -9.60 -2.14
N GLY A 57 -16.36 -9.37 -0.83
CA GLY A 57 -16.43 -10.41 0.19
C GLY A 57 -15.08 -11.04 0.54
N VAL A 58 -13.98 -10.36 0.24
CA VAL A 58 -12.62 -10.80 0.57
C VAL A 58 -12.25 -10.26 1.95
N GLU A 59 -11.91 -11.17 2.87
CA GLU A 59 -11.47 -10.81 4.21
C GLU A 59 -10.06 -10.19 4.17
N VAL A 60 -9.91 -9.04 4.83
CA VAL A 60 -8.65 -8.30 4.91
C VAL A 60 -8.40 -7.84 6.35
N MET A 61 -7.13 -7.91 6.77
CA MET A 61 -6.70 -7.46 8.08
C MET A 61 -6.59 -5.93 8.10
N LEU A 62 -7.52 -5.26 8.77
CA LEU A 62 -7.53 -3.80 8.93
C LEU A 62 -7.46 -3.41 10.41
N SER A 63 -6.85 -2.25 10.69
CA SER A 63 -6.76 -1.71 12.05
C SER A 63 -6.85 -0.18 12.07
N CYS A 64 -5.81 0.54 11.62
CA CYS A 64 -5.81 2.01 11.70
C CYS A 64 -6.60 2.71 10.60
N GLU A 65 -6.81 2.03 9.46
CA GLU A 65 -7.43 2.56 8.24
C GLU A 65 -6.79 3.86 7.69
N GLN A 66 -5.56 4.16 8.11
CA GLN A 66 -4.81 5.37 7.76
C GLN A 66 -3.40 5.10 7.19
N GLY A 67 -3.03 3.85 6.92
CA GLY A 67 -1.75 3.50 6.29
C GLY A 67 -0.51 3.69 7.18
N MET A 68 -0.69 3.61 8.51
CA MET A 68 0.37 3.94 9.49
C MET A 68 0.76 2.79 10.43
N CYS A 69 -0.07 1.74 10.58
CA CYS A 69 0.17 0.66 11.54
C CYS A 69 0.71 -0.66 10.93
N GLY A 70 0.66 -0.81 9.60
CA GLY A 70 1.15 -2.02 8.92
C GLY A 70 0.23 -3.25 8.95
N SER A 71 -0.90 -3.24 9.65
CA SER A 71 -1.79 -4.43 9.75
C SER A 71 -2.33 -4.94 8.41
N CYS A 72 -2.42 -4.06 7.41
CA CYS A 72 -2.96 -4.37 6.09
C CYS A 72 -1.88 -4.54 5.01
N ILE A 73 -0.62 -4.77 5.39
CA ILE A 73 0.43 -5.07 4.41
C ILE A 73 0.07 -6.36 3.68
N THR A 74 0.11 -6.30 2.35
CA THR A 74 -0.27 -7.37 1.43
C THR A 74 0.80 -7.51 0.36
N GLY A 75 1.13 -8.76 -0.02
CA GLY A 75 2.11 -9.02 -1.07
C GLY A 75 1.62 -8.60 -2.45
N VAL A 76 2.54 -8.12 -3.28
CA VAL A 76 2.32 -7.74 -4.67
C VAL A 76 3.11 -8.71 -5.55
N LEU A 77 2.42 -9.40 -6.46
CA LEU A 77 3.05 -10.39 -7.33
C LEU A 77 3.47 -9.81 -8.69
N ASP A 78 2.79 -8.74 -9.13
CA ASP A 78 3.06 -8.04 -10.37
C ASP A 78 2.56 -6.59 -10.29
N GLY A 79 3.21 -5.68 -11.04
CA GLY A 79 2.91 -4.25 -11.04
C GLY A 79 3.79 -3.40 -10.10
N ILE A 80 3.63 -2.08 -10.18
CA ILE A 80 4.38 -1.10 -9.37
C ILE A 80 3.39 -0.37 -8.45
N PRO A 81 3.41 -0.63 -7.13
CA PRO A 81 2.59 0.07 -6.16
C PRO A 81 2.92 1.56 -6.05
N GLU A 82 1.90 2.42 -5.98
CA GLU A 82 2.08 3.79 -5.50
C GLU A 82 1.90 3.84 -3.98
N HIS A 83 3.01 3.92 -3.27
CA HIS A 83 3.04 3.95 -1.81
C HIS A 83 2.62 5.31 -1.24
N ARG A 84 1.53 5.33 -0.46
CA ARG A 84 1.15 6.50 0.39
C ARG A 84 1.15 6.17 1.89
N ASP A 85 1.66 5.00 2.25
CA ASP A 85 1.80 4.58 3.63
C ASP A 85 2.98 5.28 4.30
N SER A 86 2.95 5.29 5.64
CA SER A 86 4.03 5.83 6.48
C SER A 86 4.77 4.74 7.25
N VAL A 87 4.56 3.47 6.91
CA VAL A 87 5.03 2.32 7.69
C VAL A 87 6.18 1.59 6.98
N LEU A 88 6.15 1.51 5.65
CA LEU A 88 7.22 0.90 4.87
C LEU A 88 8.40 1.87 4.74
N THR A 89 9.60 1.34 4.91
CA THR A 89 10.88 2.00 4.65
C THR A 89 11.07 2.31 3.16
N ALA A 90 12.04 3.15 2.81
CA ALA A 90 12.32 3.47 1.42
C ALA A 90 12.78 2.23 0.63
N GLU A 91 13.58 1.37 1.28
CA GLU A 91 14.07 0.11 0.74
C GLU A 91 12.94 -0.88 0.49
N GLU A 92 12.00 -1.01 1.43
CA GLU A 92 10.81 -1.86 1.27
C GLU A 92 9.90 -1.38 0.15
N LYS A 93 9.69 -0.05 0.04
CA LYS A 93 8.90 0.53 -1.06
C LYS A 93 9.56 0.32 -2.43
N ALA A 94 10.90 0.39 -2.49
CA ALA A 94 11.63 0.14 -3.72
C ALA A 94 11.54 -1.33 -4.19
N GLY A 95 11.18 -2.26 -3.30
CA GLY A 95 11.00 -3.67 -3.61
C GLY A 95 9.79 -3.97 -4.49
N ASN A 96 8.72 -3.14 -4.42
CA ASN A 96 7.45 -3.32 -5.14
C ASN A 96 6.77 -4.69 -4.91
N ASP A 97 7.15 -5.42 -3.85
CA ASP A 97 6.67 -6.76 -3.52
C ASP A 97 5.62 -6.76 -2.41
N GLN A 98 5.30 -5.58 -1.87
CA GLN A 98 4.27 -5.39 -0.86
C GLN A 98 3.62 -4.00 -0.93
N ILE A 99 2.39 -3.90 -0.45
CA ILE A 99 1.58 -2.67 -0.44
C ILE A 99 0.66 -2.65 0.79
N THR A 100 0.23 -1.47 1.24
CA THR A 100 -0.88 -1.36 2.21
C THR A 100 -2.21 -1.15 1.48
N LEU A 101 -3.31 -1.70 2.01
CA LEU A 101 -4.61 -1.71 1.30
C LEU A 101 -5.40 -0.39 1.38
N LEU A 102 -4.89 0.61 2.08
CA LEU A 102 -5.58 1.88 2.35
C LEU A 102 -5.22 2.97 1.33
N LEU A 103 -4.55 2.56 0.26
CA LEU A 103 -4.01 3.45 -0.76
C LEU A 103 -5.03 3.68 -1.87
N PHE A 104 -5.10 4.93 -2.29
CA PHE A 104 -5.73 5.37 -3.54
C PHE A 104 -4.64 5.39 -4.63
N ALA A 105 -5.03 5.02 -5.85
CA ALA A 105 -4.20 4.66 -7.00
C ALA A 105 -2.91 5.45 -7.25
N GLY A 106 -1.97 4.75 -7.89
CA GLY A 106 -1.01 5.27 -8.88
C GLY A 106 -0.94 4.41 -10.14
N GLU A 107 -0.22 4.89 -11.15
CA GLU A 107 -0.24 4.33 -12.51
C GLU A 107 0.20 2.86 -12.56
N ILE A 108 -0.72 1.98 -12.98
CA ILE A 108 -0.39 0.70 -13.60
C ILE A 108 -0.67 0.89 -15.10
N PRO A 109 0.33 0.89 -15.99
CA PRO A 109 0.06 1.04 -17.41
C PRO A 109 -0.83 -0.13 -17.87
N ALA A 110 -1.94 0.19 -18.52
CA ALA A 110 -2.92 -0.78 -19.04
C ALA A 110 -2.36 -1.70 -20.15
N SER A 111 -1.06 -1.64 -20.44
CA SER A 111 -0.43 -2.36 -21.54
C SER A 111 0.34 -3.58 -21.05
N GLY A 112 -0.28 -4.75 -21.22
CA GLY A 112 0.45 -5.98 -21.54
C GLY A 112 0.37 -7.10 -20.51
N PHE A 113 -0.72 -7.87 -20.56
CA PHE A 113 -0.66 -9.29 -20.23
C PHE A 113 -0.75 -10.04 -21.56
N ASP A 114 0.36 -10.67 -21.96
CA ASP A 114 0.34 -11.80 -22.89
C ASP A 114 0.31 -13.08 -22.03
N LEU A 115 -0.45 -14.06 -22.50
CA LEU A 115 -0.81 -15.32 -21.81
C LEU A 115 0.38 -16.22 -21.51
#